data_AF-A0A5R9FPZ9-F1
#
_entry.id   AF-A0A5R9FPZ9-F1
#
_cell.length_a   1.000
_cell.length_b   1.000
_cell.length_c   1.000
_cell.angle_alpha   90.00
_cell.angle_beta   90.00
_cell.angle_gamma   90.00
#
_symmetry.space_group_name_H-M   'P 1'
#
loop_
_entity.id
_entity.type
_entity.pdbx_description
1 polymer ?
#
loop_
_entity_poly.entity_id
_entity_poly.type
_entity_poly.pdbx_seq_one_letter_code
_entity_poly.pdbx_strand_id
1 'polypeptide(L)'
;MNQVGTRIYRPSSDVATLKIPNVYLRQGSTGACVRYAQELLSSHLGAPGPGFIDGIFGPTTKRYVRTFQGNAGLSVDGVVGPNTWYWLMTIN
;
A
#
# COMPACT_ATOMS: atom_id res chain seq x y z
N MET A 1 28.82 -13.13 9.14
CA MET A 1 29.00 -12.65 7.75
C MET A 1 27.77 -13.03 6.93
N ASN A 2 26.99 -12.01 6.59
CA ASN A 2 25.96 -11.82 5.56
C ASN A 2 25.41 -13.04 4.80
N GLN A 3 24.12 -13.31 4.99
CA GLN A 3 23.22 -13.85 3.96
C GLN A 3 21.94 -12.99 3.96
N VAL A 4 21.94 -11.92 3.15
CA VAL A 4 20.76 -11.12 2.80
C VAL A 4 20.03 -11.87 1.68
N GLY A 5 18.98 -12.63 2.03
CA GLY A 5 18.17 -13.41 1.09
C GLY A 5 16.79 -12.79 0.92
N THR A 6 16.50 -12.30 -0.28
CA THR A 6 15.20 -11.77 -0.72
C THR A 6 14.07 -12.78 -0.48
N ARG A 7 13.20 -12.54 0.51
CA ARG A 7 11.97 -13.32 0.66
C ARG A 7 10.96 -12.83 -0.37
N ILE A 8 10.99 -13.44 -1.56
CA ILE A 8 9.89 -13.35 -2.52
C ILE A 8 8.62 -13.87 -1.84
N TYR A 9 7.67 -12.97 -1.60
CA TYR A 9 6.37 -13.32 -1.06
C TYR A 9 5.59 -14.09 -2.12
N ARG A 10 5.30 -15.36 -1.84
CA ARG A 10 4.42 -16.21 -2.64
C ARG A 10 3.02 -16.15 -2.00
N PRO A 11 2.00 -15.56 -2.65
CA PRO A 11 0.65 -15.60 -2.12
C PRO A 11 0.17 -17.06 -2.01
N SER A 12 -0.32 -17.43 -0.83
CA SER A 12 -0.99 -18.73 -0.55
C SER A 12 -2.23 -18.87 -1.43
N SER A 13 -2.68 -20.09 -1.73
CA SER A 13 -3.82 -20.38 -2.62
C SER A 13 -5.15 -19.68 -2.26
N ASP A 14 -5.30 -19.14 -1.06
CA ASP A 14 -6.52 -18.48 -0.57
C ASP A 14 -6.77 -17.08 -1.15
N VAL A 15 -5.80 -16.49 -1.85
CA VAL A 15 -5.90 -15.16 -2.49
C VAL A 15 -6.25 -15.22 -3.98
N ALA A 16 -6.46 -16.42 -4.52
CA ALA A 16 -6.70 -16.69 -5.93
C ALA A 16 -7.96 -16.00 -6.52
N THR A 17 -8.77 -15.32 -5.71
CA THR A 17 -9.97 -14.57 -6.11
C THR A 17 -9.88 -13.05 -5.91
N LEU A 18 -8.85 -12.53 -5.25
CA LEU A 18 -8.68 -11.08 -5.14
C LEU A 18 -8.15 -10.50 -6.44
N LYS A 19 -8.94 -9.65 -7.10
CA LYS A 19 -8.51 -8.86 -8.25
C LYS A 19 -7.60 -7.72 -7.79
N ILE A 20 -6.36 -8.06 -7.46
CA ILE A 20 -5.33 -7.09 -7.04
C ILE A 20 -5.11 -6.09 -8.18
N PRO A 21 -5.18 -4.77 -7.92
CA PRO A 21 -4.91 -3.77 -8.93
C PRO A 21 -3.49 -3.92 -9.51
N ASN A 22 -3.40 -4.01 -10.83
CA ASN A 22 -2.13 -3.94 -11.57
C ASN A 22 -1.78 -2.47 -11.90
N VAL A 23 -1.74 -1.62 -10.88
CA VAL A 23 -1.40 -0.20 -11.01
C VAL A 23 -0.38 0.18 -9.96
N TYR A 24 0.61 0.97 -10.36
CA TYR A 24 1.58 1.55 -9.44
C TYR A 24 1.15 2.96 -9.06
N LEU A 25 0.85 3.18 -7.78
CA LEU A 25 0.56 4.52 -7.28
C LEU A 25 1.80 5.11 -6.61
N ARG A 26 2.13 6.32 -7.01
CA ARG A 26 3.24 7.13 -6.49
C ARG A 26 2.87 8.60 -6.50
N GLN A 27 3.72 9.43 -5.92
CA GLN A 27 3.49 10.87 -5.88
C GLN A 27 3.13 11.43 -7.27
N GLY A 28 2.04 12.22 -7.32
CA GLY A 28 1.46 12.75 -8.56
C GLY A 28 0.39 11.87 -9.22
N SER A 29 0.23 10.62 -8.79
CA SER A 29 -0.92 9.79 -9.23
C SER A 29 -2.22 10.38 -8.72
N THR A 30 -3.30 10.24 -9.48
CA THR A 30 -4.63 10.70 -9.08
C THR A 30 -5.72 9.70 -9.46
N GLY A 31 -6.93 9.87 -8.90
CA GLY A 31 -8.13 9.15 -9.29
C GLY A 31 -8.57 8.06 -8.31
N ALA A 32 -9.51 7.22 -8.76
CA ALA A 32 -10.23 6.28 -7.91
C ALA A 32 -9.32 5.27 -7.19
N CYS A 33 -8.25 4.80 -7.84
CA CYS A 33 -7.29 3.89 -7.19
C CYS A 33 -6.53 4.57 -6.05
N VAL A 34 -6.17 5.85 -6.20
CA VAL A 34 -5.52 6.60 -5.11
C VAL A 34 -6.48 6.77 -3.93
N ARG A 35 -7.73 7.12 -4.21
CA ARG A 35 -8.76 7.24 -3.19
C ARG A 35 -8.93 5.93 -2.41
N TYR A 36 -9.00 4.82 -3.12
CA TYR A 36 -9.13 3.50 -2.51
C TYR A 36 -7.91 3.14 -1.65
N ALA A 37 -6.69 3.43 -2.12
CA ALA A 37 -5.49 3.23 -1.31
C ALA A 37 -5.51 4.12 -0.06
N GLN A 38 -5.98 5.36 -0.13
CA GLN A 38 -6.10 6.26 1.03
C GLN A 38 -7.15 5.75 2.04
N GLU A 39 -8.27 5.19 1.57
CA GLU A 39 -9.28 4.55 2.42
C GLU A 39 -8.69 3.39 3.22
N LEU A 40 -7.96 2.48 2.55
CA LEU A 40 -7.28 1.36 3.20
C LEU A 40 -6.18 1.86 4.15
N LEU A 41 -5.33 2.79 3.73
CA LEU A 41 -4.32 3.37 4.62
C LEU A 41 -4.93 4.01 5.87
N SER A 42 -6.11 4.64 5.73
CA SER A 42 -6.84 5.22 6.84
C SER A 42 -7.42 4.16 7.78
N SER A 43 -7.86 3.00 7.28
CA SER A 43 -8.33 1.91 8.16
C SER A 43 -7.17 1.30 8.95
N HIS A 44 -6.01 1.16 8.32
CA HIS A 44 -4.80 0.59 8.91
C HIS A 44 -4.10 1.49 9.93
N LEU A 45 -4.02 2.79 9.65
CA LEU A 45 -3.14 3.72 10.38
C LEU A 45 -3.88 4.90 11.02
N GLY A 46 -5.19 5.03 10.78
CA GLY A 46 -5.98 6.22 11.13
C GLY A 46 -5.78 7.39 10.17
N ALA A 47 -6.84 8.17 9.90
CA ALA A 47 -6.77 9.32 9.01
C ALA A 47 -5.92 10.46 9.62
N PRO A 48 -5.00 11.10 8.87
CA PRO A 48 -4.26 12.28 9.34
C PRO A 48 -5.13 13.53 9.52
N GLY A 49 -6.41 13.46 9.17
CA GLY A 49 -7.36 14.56 9.28
C GLY A 49 -8.34 14.63 8.12
N PRO A 50 -9.22 15.65 8.12
CA PRO A 50 -10.17 15.89 7.05
C PRO A 50 -9.47 16.06 5.69
N GLY A 51 -10.07 15.50 4.64
CA GLY A 51 -9.57 15.66 3.27
C GLY A 51 -8.41 14.74 2.88
N PHE A 52 -7.97 13.81 3.73
CA PHE A 52 -6.94 12.84 3.34
C PHE A 52 -7.36 11.93 2.17
N ILE A 53 -8.64 11.59 2.09
CA ILE A 53 -9.23 10.74 1.05
C ILE A 53 -9.72 11.65 -0.09
N ASP A 54 -8.78 12.22 -0.83
CA ASP A 54 -9.00 13.18 -1.92
C ASP A 54 -8.74 12.60 -3.32
N GLY A 55 -8.18 11.38 -3.39
CA GLY A 55 -7.78 10.78 -4.65
C GLY A 55 -6.52 11.41 -5.25
N ILE A 56 -5.72 12.14 -4.48
CA ILE A 56 -4.43 12.74 -4.89
C ILE A 56 -3.30 12.11 -4.10
N PHE A 57 -2.34 11.50 -4.79
CA PHE A 57 -1.20 10.89 -4.14
C PHE A 57 -0.16 11.99 -3.86
N GLY A 58 -0.37 12.71 -2.77
CA GLY A 58 0.53 13.77 -2.30
C GLY A 58 1.64 13.26 -1.37
N PRO A 59 2.47 14.18 -0.83
CA PRO A 59 3.49 13.86 0.16
C PRO A 59 2.94 13.14 1.40
N THR A 60 1.73 13.52 1.85
CA THR A 60 1.06 12.89 2.99
C THR A 60 0.73 11.42 2.69
N THR A 61 0.14 11.12 1.53
CA THR A 61 -0.14 9.72 1.11
C THR A 61 1.15 8.92 1.01
N LYS A 62 2.23 9.50 0.44
CA LYS A 62 3.55 8.83 0.39
C LYS A 62 4.07 8.47 1.78
N ARG A 63 3.97 9.39 2.75
CA ARG A 63 4.37 9.12 4.15
C ARG A 63 3.57 7.96 4.74
N TYR A 64 2.26 7.94 4.53
CA TYR A 64 1.39 6.87 5.02
C TYR A 64 1.70 5.51 4.38
N VAL A 65 1.96 5.48 3.07
CA VAL A 65 2.40 4.26 2.38
C VAL A 65 3.70 3.74 2.98
N ARG A 66 4.68 4.63 3.25
CA ARG A 66 5.95 4.22 3.87
C ARG A 66 5.74 3.67 5.29
N THR A 67 4.91 4.32 6.09
CA THR A 67 4.57 3.82 7.43
C THR A 67 3.92 2.45 7.36
N PHE A 68 2.92 2.28 6.48
CA PHE A 68 2.24 1.01 6.27
C PHE A 68 3.21 -0.09 5.84
N GLN A 69 4.05 0.19 4.84
CA GLN A 69 5.08 -0.74 4.36
C GLN A 69 6.02 -1.17 5.48
N GLY A 70 6.46 -0.23 6.34
CA GLY A 70 7.28 -0.54 7.51
C GLY A 70 6.57 -1.46 8.50
N ASN A 71 5.32 -1.17 8.83
CA ASN A 71 4.51 -1.99 9.74
C ASN A 71 4.22 -3.39 9.17
N ALA A 72 4.06 -3.49 7.86
CA ALA A 72 3.79 -4.75 7.15
C ALA A 72 5.07 -5.54 6.77
N GLY A 73 6.27 -5.05 7.13
CA GLY A 73 7.54 -5.72 6.80
C GLY A 73 7.87 -5.75 5.30
N LEU A 74 7.35 -4.78 4.53
CA LEU A 74 7.60 -4.62 3.10
C LEU A 74 8.82 -3.72 2.83
N SER A 75 9.29 -3.70 1.58
CA SER A 75 10.21 -2.66 1.12
C SER A 75 9.56 -1.27 1.27
N VAL A 76 10.25 -0.34 1.91
CA VAL A 76 9.74 1.01 2.23
C VAL A 76 10.12 2.01 1.13
N ASP A 77 9.54 1.85 -0.05
CA ASP A 77 9.78 2.70 -1.23
C ASP A 77 8.75 3.85 -1.36
N GLY A 78 7.63 3.77 -0.64
CA GLY A 78 6.54 4.75 -0.72
C GLY A 78 5.72 4.65 -2.01
N VAL A 79 5.76 3.51 -2.70
CA VAL A 79 4.98 3.20 -3.91
C VAL A 79 3.98 2.09 -3.60
N VAL A 80 2.72 2.28 -3.98
CA VAL A 80 1.73 1.20 -3.89
C VAL A 80 1.85 0.36 -5.15
N GLY A 81 2.65 -0.70 -5.08
CA GLY A 81 2.74 -1.76 -6.09
C GLY A 81 1.94 -3.01 -5.69
N PRO A 82 2.03 -4.10 -6.47
CA PRO A 82 1.23 -5.32 -6.24
C PRO A 82 1.32 -5.88 -4.82
N ASN A 83 2.51 -5.88 -4.21
CA ASN A 83 2.70 -6.34 -2.84
C ASN A 83 2.02 -5.41 -1.83
N THR A 84 2.13 -4.09 -2.00
CA THR A 84 1.45 -3.15 -1.10
C THR A 84 -0.06 -3.25 -1.25
N TRP A 85 -0.58 -3.40 -2.47
CA TRP A 85 -2.00 -3.63 -2.71
C TRP A 85 -2.52 -4.89 -2.04
N TYR A 86 -1.79 -5.99 -2.18
CA TYR A 86 -2.11 -7.25 -1.51
C TYR A 86 -2.34 -7.03 -0.02
N TRP A 87 -1.37 -6.42 0.67
CA TRP A 87 -1.42 -6.26 2.12
C TRP A 87 -2.50 -5.27 2.56
N LEU A 88 -2.69 -4.18 1.81
CA LEU A 88 -3.77 -3.23 2.09
C LEU A 88 -5.16 -3.89 2.03
N MET A 89 -5.35 -4.89 1.15
CA MET A 89 -6.65 -5.52 0.92
C MET A 89 -6.92 -6.78 1.76
N THR A 90 -5.89 -7.41 2.33
CA THR A 90 -6.01 -8.75 2.95
C THR A 90 -5.94 -8.75 4.46
N ILE A 91 -5.33 -7.73 5.06
CA ILE A 91 -5.18 -7.62 6.51
C ILE A 91 -5.93 -6.37 6.95
N ASN A 92 -6.65 -6.41 8.07
CA ASN A 92 -7.34 -5.27 8.69
C ASN A 92 -7.41 -5.46 10.21
#